data_AF-A0A7Y7M8Q2-F1
#
_entry.id   AF-A0A7Y7M8Q2-F1
#
_cell.length_a   1.000
_cell.length_b   1.000
_cell.length_c   1.000
_cell.angle_alpha   90.00
_cell.angle_beta   90.00
_cell.angle_gamma   90.00
#
_symmetry.space_group_name_H-M   'P 1'
#
loop_
_entity.id
_entity.type
_entity.pdbx_description
1 polymer ?
#
loop_
_entity_poly.entity_id
_entity_poly.type
_entity_poly.pdbx_seq_one_letter_code
_entity_poly.pdbx_strand_id
1 'polypeptide(L)' 'RTRLLFDGGRDRMVELAVHARAEMRPGDAVAGPALIVEQETTTYVPARFDAHIDGGGNIVMDMKETA' A
#
# COMPACT_ATOMS: atom_id res chain seq x y z
N ARG A 1 -1.25 -0.45 12.76
CA ARG A 1 -1.99 -1.73 12.89
C ARG A 1 -1.49 -2.69 11.80
N THR A 2 -1.58 -4.00 11.99
CA THR A 2 -1.23 -5.00 10.96
C THR A 2 -2.42 -5.90 10.58
N ARG A 3 -2.33 -6.55 9.42
CA ARG A 3 -3.29 -7.54 8.91
C ARG A 3 -2.55 -8.67 8.20
N LEU A 4 -2.94 -9.91 8.45
CA LEU A 4 -2.43 -11.07 7.72
C LEU A 4 -3.18 -11.24 6.38
N LEU A 5 -2.46 -11.35 5.27
CA LEU A 5 -3.01 -11.52 3.92
C LEU A 5 -2.14 -12.48 3.08
N PHE A 6 -2.75 -13.24 2.18
CA PHE A 6 -2.03 -14.10 1.25
C PHE A 6 -1.46 -13.28 0.06
N ASP A 7 -0.14 -13.25 -0.08
CA ASP A 7 0.54 -12.57 -1.19
C ASP A 7 0.85 -13.57 -2.31
N GLY A 8 0.05 -13.55 -3.38
CA GLY A 8 0.24 -14.44 -4.53
C GLY A 8 1.57 -14.25 -5.27
N GLY A 9 2.23 -13.09 -5.12
CA GLY A 9 3.57 -12.88 -5.70
C GLY A 9 4.68 -13.59 -4.91
N ARG A 10 4.41 -13.99 -3.66
CA ARG A 10 5.36 -14.67 -2.76
C ARG A 10 4.88 -16.05 -2.31
N ASP A 11 3.70 -16.48 -2.75
CA ASP A 11 3.03 -17.74 -2.43
C ASP A 11 2.99 -18.05 -0.91
N ARG A 12 2.68 -17.03 -0.09
CA ARG A 12 2.64 -17.18 1.38
C ARG A 12 1.77 -16.13 2.05
N MET A 13 1.38 -16.39 3.30
CA MET A 13 0.78 -15.38 4.18
C MET A 13 1.85 -14.35 4.59
N VAL A 14 1.50 -13.07 4.56
CA VAL A 14 2.36 -11.96 4.94
C VAL A 14 1.61 -11.06 5.90
N GLU A 15 2.28 -10.61 6.97
CA GLU A 15 1.74 -9.57 7.84
C GLU A 15 2.01 -8.19 7.24
N LEU A 16 0.94 -7.45 6.95
CA LEU A 16 0.98 -6.18 6.24
C LEU A 16 0.67 -5.02 7.18
N ALA A 17 1.42 -3.93 7.05
CA ALA A 17 1.07 -2.66 7.68
C ALA A 17 -0.26 -2.14 7.11
N VAL A 18 -1.10 -1.58 7.97
CA VAL A 18 -2.38 -0.99 7.60
C VAL A 18 -2.33 0.51 7.86
N HIS A 19 -2.54 1.29 6.80
CA HIS A 19 -2.61 2.74 6.80
C HIS A 19 -4.07 3.17 6.59
N ALA A 20 -4.60 4.02 7.46
CA ALA A 20 -5.92 4.59 7.26
C ALA A 20 -5.82 5.75 6.26
N ARG A 21 -6.47 5.64 5.10
CA ARG A 21 -6.38 6.66 4.05
C ARG A 21 -6.83 8.03 4.52
N ALA A 22 -7.82 8.09 5.43
CA ALA A 22 -8.33 9.34 6.01
C ALA A 22 -7.27 10.13 6.81
N GLU A 23 -6.18 9.49 7.22
CA GLU A 23 -5.09 10.11 8.01
C GLU A 23 -3.91 10.55 7.14
N MET A 24 -3.89 10.14 5.87
CA MET A 24 -2.78 10.41 4.94
C MET A 24 -2.90 11.78 4.26
N ARG A 25 -1.77 12.41 4.00
CA ARG A 25 -1.63 13.74 3.40
C ARG A 25 -0.81 13.67 2.11
N PRO A 26 -0.96 14.66 1.19
CA PRO A 26 -0.07 14.79 0.04
C PRO A 26 1.42 14.72 0.46
N GLY A 27 2.18 13.89 -0.24
CA GLY A 27 3.58 13.59 0.04
C GLY A 27 3.83 12.38 0.94
N ASP A 28 2.81 11.86 1.63
CA ASP A 28 2.97 10.62 2.41
C ASP A 28 3.29 9.45 1.48
N ALA A 29 4.26 8.63 1.88
CA ALA A 29 4.70 7.46 1.16
C ALA A 29 4.46 6.17 1.97
N VAL A 30 4.17 5.09 1.26
CA VAL A 30 3.91 3.75 1.80
C VAL A 30 4.75 2.75 1.03
N ALA A 31 5.69 2.12 1.73
CA ALA A 31 6.49 1.06 1.15
C ALA A 31 5.68 -0.24 1.07
N GLY A 32 5.65 -0.88 -0.09
CA GLY A 32 5.03 -2.20 -0.25
C GLY A 32 5.88 -3.33 0.39
N PRO A 33 5.26 -4.40 0.95
CA PRO A 33 3.84 -4.71 0.88
C PRO A 33 3.03 -4.08 2.03
N ALA A 34 1.87 -3.50 1.72
CA ALA A 34 1.03 -2.80 2.69
C ALA A 34 -0.45 -2.73 2.25
N LEU A 35 -1.33 -2.32 3.16
CA LEU A 35 -2.72 -2.00 2.90
C LEU A 35 -3.00 -0.52 3.19
N ILE A 36 -3.64 0.15 2.23
CA ILE A 36 -4.27 1.46 2.44
C ILE A 36 -5.77 1.22 2.51
N VAL A 37 -6.39 1.52 3.65
CA VAL A 37 -7.80 1.21 3.92
C VAL A 37 -8.61 2.50 3.94
N GLU A 38 -9.67 2.50 3.14
CA GLU A 38 -10.73 3.50 3.10
C GLU A 38 -12.01 2.89 3.70
N GLN A 39 -13.06 3.70 3.84
CA GLN A 39 -14.35 3.19 4.34
C GLN A 39 -14.96 2.15 3.38
N GLU A 40 -14.81 2.37 2.07
CA GLU A 40 -15.46 1.56 1.03
C GLU A 40 -14.47 0.74 0.19
N THR A 41 -13.19 1.10 0.19
CA THR A 41 -12.16 0.48 -0.65
C THR A 41 -10.94 0.10 0.18
N THR A 42 -10.19 -0.91 -0.25
CA THR A 42 -8.87 -1.21 0.29
C THR A 42 -7.90 -1.41 -0.87
N THR A 43 -6.87 -0.57 -0.92
CA THR A 43 -5.79 -0.71 -1.89
C THR A 43 -4.70 -1.58 -1.29
N TYR A 44 -4.44 -2.73 -1.93
CA TYR A 44 -3.26 -3.55 -1.64
C TYR A 44 -2.07 -3.02 -2.43
N VAL A 45 -1.01 -2.62 -1.73
CA VAL A 45 0.28 -2.25 -2.30
C VAL A 45 1.17 -3.49 -2.25
N PRO A 46 1.41 -4.21 -3.36
CA PRO A 46 2.21 -5.43 -3.33
C PRO A 46 3.71 -5.14 -3.22
N ALA A 47 4.50 -6.19 -2.98
CA ALA A 47 5.96 -6.17 -2.86
C ALA A 47 6.71 -5.25 -3.84
N ARG A 48 6.28 -5.33 -5.10
CA ARG A 48 6.93 -4.73 -6.28
C ARG A 48 6.53 -3.29 -6.52
N PHE A 49 5.71 -2.71 -5.65
CA PHE A 49 5.31 -1.32 -5.71
C PHE A 49 5.65 -0.61 -4.41
N ASP A 50 5.84 0.69 -4.52
CA ASP A 50 5.58 1.63 -3.44
C ASP A 50 4.37 2.48 -3.83
N ALA A 51 3.77 3.14 -2.87
CA ALA A 51 2.67 4.06 -3.11
C ALA A 51 2.94 5.42 -2.44
N HIS A 52 2.38 6.47 -3.01
CA HIS A 52 2.40 7.79 -2.40
C HIS A 52 1.09 8.54 -2.65
N ILE A 53 0.83 9.57 -1.85
CA ILE A 53 -0.29 10.48 -2.07
C ILE A 53 0.19 11.70 -2.86
N ASP A 54 -0.33 11.89 -4.07
CA ASP A 54 0.04 13.05 -4.89
C ASP A 54 -0.59 14.35 -4.36
N GLY A 55 -0.28 15.49 -5.01
CA GLY A 55 -0.82 16.80 -4.65
C GLY A 55 -2.34 16.92 -4.78
N GLY A 56 -2.98 16.07 -5.58
CA GLY A 56 -4.43 15.99 -5.73
C GLY A 56 -5.10 15.04 -4.72
N GLY A 57 -4.31 14.31 -3.93
CA GLY A 57 -4.81 13.31 -2.99
C GLY A 57 -5.01 11.92 -3.60
N ASN A 58 -4.54 11.65 -4.81
CA ASN A 58 -4.64 10.33 -5.41
C ASN A 58 -3.62 9.38 -4.78
N ILE A 59 -3.98 8.09 -4.69
CA ILE A 59 -3.00 7.03 -4.42
C ILE A 59 -2.30 6.73 -5.74
N VAL A 60 -1.02 7.08 -5.84
CA VAL A 60 -0.18 6.74 -6.98
C VAL A 60 0.66 5.52 -6.60
N MET A 61 0.69 4.50 -7.46
CA MET A 61 1.51 3.31 -7.27
C MET A 61 2.64 3.30 -8.28
N ASP A 62 3.87 3.30 -7.77
CA ASP A 62 5.09 3.26 -8.58
C ASP A 62 5.69 1.86 -8.50
N MET A 63 5.84 1.21 -9.66
CA MET A 63 6.51 -0.09 -9.71
C MET A 63 8.00 0.13 -9.43
N LYS A 64 8.55 -0.63 -8.48
CA LYS A 64 9.98 -0.64 -8.18
C LYS A 64 10.74 -1.08 -9.42
N GLU A 65 11.74 -0.30 -9.79
CA GLU A 65 12.65 -0.69 -10.86
C GLU A 65 13.33 -2.02 -10.48
N THR A 66 13.30 -2.98 -11.39
CA THR A 66 13.96 -4.26 -11.16
C THR A 66 15.42 -4.07 -11.56
N ALA A 67 16.33 -4.11 -10.59
CA ALA A 67 17.77 -4.12 -10.85
C ALA A 67 18.21 -5.39 -11.59
#